data_AF-A0A895ADX9-F1
#
_entry.id   AF-A0A895ADX9-F1
#
_cell.length_a   1.000
_cell.length_b   1.000
_cell.length_c   1.000
_cell.angle_alpha   90.00
_cell.angle_beta   90.00
_cell.angle_gamma   90.00
#
_symmetry.space_group_name_H-M   'P 1'
#
loop_
_entity.id
_entity.type
_entity.pdbx_description
1 polymer ?
#
loop_
_entity_poly.entity_id
_entity_poly.type
_entity_poly.pdbx_seq_one_letter_code
_entity_poly.pdbx_strand_id
1 'polypeptide(L)'
;MQPGTYTLLVALDDAPSITFGAAGTRSLDAGWYAYTGSAFGPGGLTRVQRHRELAAGERDARHWHIDYLLGHPAASVDAVYATTHDDVECATARLLADDATPVPGLGASDCTCETHLVFAPTRDALAQRLAEIHDTSL
;
A
#
# COMPACT_ATOMS: atom_id res chain seq x y z
N MET A 1 -16.68 11.13 6.50
CA MET A 1 -15.41 10.43 6.81
C MET A 1 -14.26 11.31 6.38
N GLN A 2 -13.14 11.23 7.09
CA GLN A 2 -12.02 12.15 6.93
C GLN A 2 -11.24 11.80 5.65
N PRO A 3 -10.85 12.80 4.83
CA PRO A 3 -9.89 12.59 3.76
C PRO A 3 -8.48 12.45 4.35
N GLY A 4 -7.52 11.99 3.55
CA GLY A 4 -6.12 11.95 3.96
C GLY A 4 -5.29 10.97 3.14
N THR A 5 -4.03 10.82 3.56
CA THR A 5 -3.10 9.82 3.06
C THR A 5 -3.08 8.62 4.02
N TYR A 6 -3.01 7.41 3.47
CA TYR A 6 -2.87 6.18 4.24
C TYR A 6 -1.73 5.33 3.70
N THR A 7 -1.13 4.53 4.57
CA THR A 7 -0.20 3.47 4.19
C THR A 7 -0.69 2.13 4.72
N LEU A 8 -0.83 1.15 3.83
CA LEU A 8 -1.14 -0.24 4.17
C LEU A 8 0.18 -0.98 4.43
N LEU A 9 0.30 -1.62 5.58
CA LEU A 9 1.35 -2.59 5.86
C LEU A 9 0.79 -3.98 5.59
N VAL A 10 1.38 -4.68 4.63
CA VAL A 10 0.89 -5.94 4.09
C VAL A 10 1.94 -7.03 4.30
N ALA A 11 1.52 -8.14 4.90
CA ALA A 11 2.32 -9.37 4.93
C ALA A 11 2.05 -10.19 3.67
N LEU A 12 3.10 -10.77 3.09
CA LEU A 12 3.02 -11.70 1.97
C LEU A 12 3.78 -12.98 2.33
N ASP A 13 3.05 -14.07 2.53
CA ASP A 13 3.61 -15.33 3.07
C ASP A 13 4.29 -16.21 2.02
N ASP A 14 4.24 -15.83 0.75
CA ASP A 14 4.81 -16.56 -0.39
C ASP A 14 5.52 -15.59 -1.36
N ALA A 15 6.23 -16.11 -2.36
CA ALA A 15 6.92 -15.33 -3.39
C ALA A 15 6.23 -15.44 -4.78
N PRO A 16 4.99 -14.93 -4.93
CA PRO A 16 4.22 -15.09 -6.16
C PRO A 16 4.71 -14.16 -7.28
N SER A 17 4.36 -14.53 -8.52
CA SER A 17 4.34 -13.57 -9.63
C SER A 17 2.93 -13.04 -9.83
N ILE A 18 2.73 -11.73 -9.64
CA ILE A 18 1.42 -11.08 -9.71
C ILE A 18 1.37 -10.13 -10.92
N THR A 19 0.27 -10.18 -11.68
CA THR A 19 0.01 -9.26 -12.80
C THR A 19 -0.84 -8.07 -12.34
N PHE A 20 -0.25 -6.88 -12.35
CA PHE A 20 -0.84 -5.62 -11.89
C PHE A 20 -1.55 -4.89 -13.03
N GLY A 21 -2.55 -5.54 -13.63
CA GLY A 21 -3.29 -4.98 -14.78
C GLY A 21 -2.34 -4.53 -15.90
N ALA A 22 -2.49 -3.29 -16.36
CA ALA A 22 -1.66 -2.73 -17.42
C ALA A 22 -0.19 -2.46 -17.00
N ALA A 23 0.13 -2.41 -15.70
CA ALA A 23 1.51 -2.23 -15.23
C ALA A 23 2.37 -3.50 -15.38
N GLY A 24 1.77 -4.61 -15.82
CA GLY A 24 2.44 -5.86 -16.12
C GLY A 24 2.71 -6.72 -14.89
N THR A 25 3.53 -7.76 -15.07
CA THR A 25 3.84 -8.73 -14.02
C THR A 25 5.04 -8.29 -13.18
N ARG A 26 5.01 -8.59 -11.88
CA ARG A 26 6.15 -8.50 -10.96
C ARG A 26 6.32 -9.83 -10.24
N SER A 27 7.55 -10.30 -10.13
CA SER A 27 7.92 -11.37 -9.20
C SER A 27 8.18 -10.72 -7.84
N LEU A 28 7.45 -11.16 -6.83
CA LEU A 28 7.48 -10.62 -5.48
C LEU A 28 8.18 -11.60 -4.56
N ASP A 29 8.90 -11.09 -3.57
CA ASP A 29 9.47 -11.88 -2.50
C ASP A 29 8.48 -12.01 -1.33
N ALA A 30 8.54 -13.11 -0.60
CA ALA A 30 7.84 -13.25 0.68
C ALA A 30 8.41 -12.25 1.69
N GLY A 31 7.54 -11.61 2.47
CA GLY A 31 7.94 -10.59 3.45
C GLY A 31 6.89 -9.51 3.59
N TRP A 32 7.33 -8.25 3.65
CA TRP A 32 6.50 -7.13 4.05
C TRP A 32 6.47 -6.04 2.99
N TYR A 33 5.29 -5.51 2.73
CA TYR A 33 5.06 -4.46 1.75
C TYR A 33 4.38 -3.27 2.39
N ALA A 34 4.80 -2.06 2.00
CA ALA A 34 4.12 -0.82 2.36
C ALA A 34 3.58 -0.16 1.09
N TYR A 35 2.27 0.09 1.05
CA TYR A 35 1.61 0.80 -0.04
C TYR A 35 1.03 2.12 0.44
N THR A 36 1.52 3.23 -0.09
CA THR A 36 0.98 4.57 0.21
C THR A 36 -0.09 4.96 -0.81
N GLY A 37 -1.25 5.40 -0.34
CA GLY A 37 -2.34 5.92 -1.15
C GLY A 37 -2.96 7.18 -0.57
N SER A 38 -3.56 8.02 -1.39
CA SER A 38 -4.41 9.13 -0.95
C SER A 38 -5.90 8.79 -1.02
N ALA A 39 -6.72 9.54 -0.29
CA ALA A 39 -8.17 9.34 -0.21
C ALA A 39 -8.91 10.69 -0.05
N PHE A 40 -8.73 11.60 -1.00
CA PHE A 40 -9.39 12.93 -1.01
C PHE A 40 -10.75 12.97 -1.74
N GLY A 41 -11.12 11.88 -2.39
CA GLY A 41 -12.43 11.76 -3.06
C GLY A 41 -13.60 11.50 -2.09
N PRO A 42 -14.83 11.41 -2.63
CA PRO A 42 -16.00 11.05 -1.85
C PRO A 42 -15.79 9.74 -1.07
N GLY A 43 -16.09 9.77 0.24
CA GLY A 43 -15.87 8.65 1.15
C GLY A 43 -14.60 8.75 1.99
N GLY A 44 -13.58 9.51 1.56
CA GLY A 44 -12.36 9.68 2.34
C GLY A 44 -11.65 8.35 2.62
N LEU A 45 -11.14 8.20 3.85
CA LEU A 45 -10.46 6.99 4.33
C LEU A 45 -11.34 5.72 4.39
N THR A 46 -12.61 5.74 3.93
CA THR A 46 -13.37 4.49 3.66
C THR A 46 -12.64 3.62 2.65
N ARG A 47 -11.78 4.22 1.82
CA ARG A 47 -10.89 3.53 0.89
C ARG A 47 -10.09 2.42 1.59
N VAL A 48 -9.68 2.62 2.84
CA VAL A 48 -8.99 1.60 3.65
C VAL A 48 -9.87 0.40 3.91
N GLN A 49 -11.15 0.61 4.28
CA GLN A 49 -12.07 -0.49 4.53
C GLN A 49 -12.29 -1.34 3.27
N ARG A 50 -12.40 -0.70 2.10
CA ARG A 50 -12.50 -1.44 0.83
C ARG A 50 -11.28 -2.34 0.58
N HIS A 51 -10.08 -1.87 0.93
CA HIS A 51 -8.86 -2.68 0.84
C HIS A 51 -8.88 -3.86 1.80
N ARG A 52 -9.37 -3.67 3.03
CA ARG A 52 -9.55 -4.76 4.00
C ARG A 52 -10.56 -5.81 3.53
N GLU A 53 -11.71 -5.39 3.00
CA GLU A 53 -12.72 -6.30 2.42
C GLU A 53 -12.11 -7.16 1.29
N LEU A 54 -11.31 -6.55 0.42
CA LEU A 54 -10.64 -7.25 -0.67
C LEU A 54 -9.61 -8.26 -0.14
N ALA A 55 -8.77 -7.87 0.81
CA ALA A 55 -7.80 -8.75 1.45
C ALA A 55 -8.45 -9.91 2.23
N ALA A 56 -9.66 -9.70 2.75
CA ALA A 56 -10.45 -10.74 3.42
C ALA A 56 -11.21 -11.66 2.45
N GLY A 57 -11.17 -11.39 1.13
CA GLY A 57 -11.94 -12.14 0.14
C GLY A 57 -13.45 -11.86 0.16
N GLU A 58 -13.87 -10.77 0.82
CA GLU A 58 -15.26 -10.32 0.87
C GLU A 58 -15.64 -9.48 -0.37
N ARG A 59 -14.64 -9.15 -1.19
CA ARG A 59 -14.76 -8.35 -2.41
C ARG A 59 -13.75 -8.84 -3.46
N ASP A 60 -14.16 -8.87 -4.72
CA ASP A 60 -13.27 -9.27 -5.84
C ASP A 60 -12.86 -8.12 -6.77
N ALA A 61 -13.58 -7.00 -6.71
CA ALA A 61 -13.37 -5.89 -7.65
C ALA A 61 -12.01 -5.21 -7.39
N ARG A 62 -11.16 -5.15 -8.43
CA ARG A 62 -9.83 -4.51 -8.40
C ARG A 62 -9.88 -3.18 -9.14
N HIS A 63 -9.43 -2.11 -8.48
CA HIS A 63 -9.41 -0.75 -9.01
C HIS A 63 -8.02 -0.09 -8.90
N TRP A 64 -7.27 -0.38 -7.84
CA TRP A 64 -5.92 0.16 -7.63
C TRP A 64 -4.84 -0.93 -7.77
N HIS A 65 -3.58 -0.55 -8.01
CA HIS A 65 -2.51 -1.54 -8.12
C HIS A 65 -2.38 -2.43 -6.87
N ILE A 66 -2.54 -1.85 -5.68
CA ILE A 66 -2.52 -2.61 -4.42
C ILE A 66 -3.60 -3.69 -4.35
N ASP A 67 -4.73 -3.52 -5.05
CA ASP A 67 -5.83 -4.49 -5.08
C ASP A 67 -5.40 -5.83 -5.70
N TYR A 68 -4.44 -5.81 -6.62
CA TYR A 68 -3.91 -7.04 -7.23
C TYR A 68 -3.05 -7.84 -6.25
N LEU A 69 -2.31 -7.15 -5.38
CA LEU A 69 -1.56 -7.79 -4.30
C LEU A 69 -2.52 -8.30 -3.21
N LEU A 70 -3.44 -7.45 -2.75
CA LEU A 70 -4.40 -7.82 -1.69
C LEU A 70 -5.35 -8.95 -2.11
N GLY A 71 -5.65 -9.07 -3.39
CA GLY A 71 -6.44 -10.19 -3.92
C GLY A 71 -5.67 -11.51 -4.05
N HIS A 72 -4.40 -11.57 -3.67
CA HIS A 72 -3.62 -12.81 -3.65
C HIS A 72 -3.83 -13.55 -2.32
N PRO A 73 -4.06 -14.87 -2.30
CA PRO A 73 -4.41 -15.62 -1.09
C PRO A 73 -3.31 -15.63 -0.01
N ALA A 74 -2.06 -15.31 -0.37
CA ALA A 74 -0.95 -15.21 0.57
C ALA A 74 -0.77 -13.78 1.13
N ALA A 75 -1.58 -12.80 0.72
CA ALA A 75 -1.47 -11.42 1.17
C ALA A 75 -2.48 -11.13 2.28
N SER A 76 -2.05 -10.42 3.31
CA SER A 76 -2.94 -9.95 4.39
C SER A 76 -2.55 -8.55 4.87
N VAL A 77 -3.55 -7.72 5.19
CA VAL A 77 -3.32 -6.39 5.77
C VAL A 77 -3.05 -6.55 7.27
N ASP A 78 -1.84 -6.23 7.69
CA ASP A 78 -1.41 -6.31 9.09
C ASP A 78 -1.77 -5.05 9.88
N ALA A 79 -1.49 -3.88 9.29
CA ALA A 79 -1.75 -2.58 9.92
C ALA A 79 -2.04 -1.51 8.88
N VAL A 80 -2.67 -0.43 9.32
CA VAL A 80 -2.90 0.75 8.49
C VAL A 80 -2.51 2.00 9.27
N TYR A 81 -1.71 2.84 8.64
CA TYR A 81 -1.29 4.12 9.15
C TYR A 81 -1.92 5.23 8.32
N ALA A 82 -2.22 6.37 8.92
CA ALA A 82 -2.84 7.48 8.19
C ALA A 82 -2.40 8.84 8.73
N THR A 83 -2.39 9.81 7.82
CA THR A 83 -2.34 11.24 8.13
C THR A 83 -3.65 11.84 7.63
N THR A 84 -4.45 12.38 8.53
CA THR A 84 -5.77 12.89 8.18
C THR A 84 -5.68 14.32 7.66
N HIS A 85 -6.53 14.66 6.68
CA HIS A 85 -6.65 16.01 6.09
C HIS A 85 -5.44 16.54 5.29
N ASP A 86 -4.27 15.91 5.37
CA ASP A 86 -3.07 16.33 4.64
C ASP A 86 -2.73 15.38 3.49
N ASP A 87 -2.42 15.97 2.33
CA ASP A 87 -2.00 15.24 1.13
C ASP A 87 -0.48 15.11 1.11
N VAL A 88 0.00 14.05 1.75
CA VAL A 88 1.42 13.74 1.90
C VAL A 88 1.83 12.49 1.12
N GLU A 89 0.97 11.98 0.23
CA GLU A 89 1.15 10.69 -0.45
C GLU A 89 2.52 10.56 -1.15
N CYS A 90 2.85 11.50 -2.04
CA CYS A 90 4.11 11.46 -2.76
C CYS A 90 5.33 11.69 -1.85
N ALA A 91 5.18 12.45 -0.76
CA ALA A 91 6.26 12.68 0.19
C ALA A 91 6.56 11.40 0.98
N THR A 92 5.53 10.75 1.51
CA THR A 92 5.62 9.46 2.20
C THR A 92 6.17 8.37 1.27
N ALA A 93 5.65 8.25 0.05
CA ALA A 93 6.09 7.23 -0.91
C ALA A 93 7.58 7.34 -1.24
N ARG A 94 8.11 8.56 -1.42
CA ARG A 94 9.54 8.79 -1.68
C ARG A 94 10.40 8.43 -0.47
N LEU A 95 10.02 8.88 0.72
CA LEU A 95 10.73 8.54 1.96
C LEU A 95 10.82 7.02 2.15
N LEU A 96 9.72 6.30 1.92
CA LEU A 96 9.71 4.85 2.00
C LEU A 96 10.56 4.18 0.91
N ALA A 97 10.59 4.73 -0.30
CA ALA A 97 11.41 4.21 -1.39
C ALA A 97 12.91 4.44 -1.18
N ASP A 98 13.30 5.47 -0.41
CA ASP A 98 14.69 5.73 -0.03
C ASP A 98 15.17 4.75 1.07
N ASP A 99 14.25 4.30 1.95
CA ASP A 99 14.57 3.45 3.11
C ASP A 99 14.35 1.95 2.87
N ALA A 100 13.61 1.57 1.82
CA ALA A 100 13.21 0.19 1.52
C ALA A 100 13.31 -0.12 0.02
N THR A 101 13.09 -1.37 -0.38
CA THR A 101 13.24 -1.77 -1.79
C THR A 101 12.01 -1.33 -2.60
N PRO A 102 12.13 -0.42 -3.58
CA PRO A 102 10.97 -0.02 -4.40
C PRO A 102 10.51 -1.16 -5.32
N VAL A 103 9.19 -1.26 -5.54
CA VAL A 103 8.59 -2.11 -6.58
C VAL A 103 8.12 -1.23 -7.74
N PRO A 104 8.92 -1.06 -8.81
CA PRO A 104 8.74 0.06 -9.75
C PRO A 104 7.42 0.05 -10.53
N GLY A 105 6.87 1.24 -10.75
CA GLY A 105 5.70 1.51 -11.58
C GLY A 105 4.36 1.15 -10.95
N LEU A 106 4.32 0.87 -9.65
CA LEU A 106 3.09 0.55 -8.91
C LEU A 106 2.64 1.74 -8.05
N GLY A 107 1.33 1.96 -7.98
CA GLY A 107 0.73 3.07 -7.23
C GLY A 107 1.04 4.50 -7.68
N ALA A 108 1.89 4.71 -8.70
CA ALA A 108 2.38 6.04 -9.12
C ALA A 108 1.89 6.48 -10.51
N SER A 109 0.69 6.04 -10.94
CA SER A 109 0.23 6.24 -12.33
C SER A 109 -0.10 7.69 -12.71
N ASP A 110 -0.39 8.54 -11.72
CA ASP A 110 -0.80 9.95 -11.87
C ASP A 110 0.24 10.92 -11.32
N CYS A 111 1.43 10.43 -10.96
CA CYS A 111 2.53 11.23 -10.44
C CYS A 111 3.87 10.82 -11.08
N THR A 112 4.96 11.46 -10.65
CA THR A 112 6.32 11.17 -11.15
C THR A 112 7.15 10.31 -10.19
N CYS A 113 6.52 9.72 -9.17
CA CYS A 113 7.21 8.81 -8.25
C CYS A 113 7.61 7.53 -9.00
N GLU A 114 8.72 6.92 -8.59
CA GLU A 114 9.11 5.61 -9.10
C GLU A 114 8.05 4.55 -8.74
N THR A 115 7.56 4.60 -7.50
CA THR A 115 6.54 3.70 -6.96
C THR A 115 5.94 4.28 -5.69
N HIS A 116 4.73 3.83 -5.35
CA HIS A 116 4.15 3.96 -4.01
C HIS A 116 4.07 2.60 -3.28
N LEU A 117 4.69 1.55 -3.83
CA LEU A 117 4.80 0.22 -3.21
C LEU A 117 6.27 -0.11 -2.98
N VAL A 118 6.62 -0.37 -1.72
CA VAL A 118 7.97 -0.80 -1.33
C VAL A 118 7.93 -2.14 -0.61
N PHE A 119 9.07 -2.83 -0.57
CA PHE A 119 9.28 -4.11 0.07
C PHE A 119 10.37 -4.03 1.15
N ALA A 120 10.17 -4.76 2.24
CA ALA A 120 11.19 -5.07 3.22
C ALA A 120 11.10 -6.54 3.69
N PRO A 121 12.22 -7.18 4.07
CA PRO A 121 12.21 -8.55 4.55
C PRO A 121 11.55 -8.71 5.93
N THR A 122 11.43 -7.63 6.72
CA THR A 122 10.92 -7.65 8.09
C THR A 122 9.88 -6.58 8.32
N ARG A 123 8.85 -6.89 9.12
CA ARG A 123 7.79 -5.97 9.53
C ARG A 123 8.32 -4.65 10.08
N ASP A 124 9.26 -4.74 11.01
CA ASP A 124 9.73 -3.59 11.79
C ASP A 124 10.46 -2.55 10.94
N ALA A 125 11.12 -2.97 9.86
CA ALA A 125 11.77 -2.07 8.91
C ALA A 125 10.79 -1.07 8.28
N LEU A 126 9.52 -1.47 8.11
CA LEU A 126 8.47 -0.57 7.61
C LEU A 126 7.68 0.04 8.77
N ALA A 127 7.24 -0.76 9.73
CA ALA A 127 6.33 -0.32 10.80
C ALA A 127 6.88 0.87 11.61
N GLN A 128 8.18 0.90 11.90
CA GLN A 128 8.81 2.02 12.62
C GLN A 128 8.72 3.32 11.82
N ARG A 129 9.07 3.27 10.53
CA ARG A 129 8.98 4.45 9.65
C ARG A 129 7.55 4.93 9.46
N LEU A 130 6.60 4.03 9.32
CA LEU A 130 5.19 4.40 9.19
C LEU A 130 4.66 5.09 10.44
N ALA A 131 5.07 4.66 11.63
CA ALA A 131 4.71 5.30 12.89
C ALA A 131 5.38 6.69 13.08
N GLU A 132 6.52 6.95 12.44
CA GLU A 132 7.18 8.26 12.43
C GLU A 132 6.52 9.25 11.45
N ILE A 133 6.04 8.76 10.31
CA ILE A 133 5.47 9.58 9.23
C ILE A 133 4.01 9.96 9.50
N HIS A 134 3.22 9.00 10.00
CA HIS A 134 1.78 9.14 10.17
C HIS A 134 1.40 9.50 11.61
N ASP A 135 0.35 10.30 11.76
CA ASP A 135 -0.14 10.75 13.07
C ASP A 135 -1.06 9.73 13.76
N THR A 136 -1.58 8.74 13.02
CA THR A 136 -2.60 7.81 13.49
C THR A 136 -2.40 6.40 12.91
N SER A 137 -2.80 5.38 13.69
CA SER A 137 -3.01 4.01 13.22
C SER A 137 -4.51 3.68 13.23
N LEU A 138 -5.01 3.05 12.16
CA LEU A 138 -6.44 2.73 11.92
C LEU A 138 -6.78 1.25 12.13
#